data_AF-A0A0D2LUN4-F1
#
_entry.id   AF-A0A0D2LUN4-F1
#
_cell.length_a   1.000
_cell.length_b   1.000
_cell.length_c   1.000
_cell.angle_alpha   90.00
_cell.angle_beta   90.00
_cell.angle_gamma   90.00
#
_symmetry.space_group_name_H-M   'P 1'
#
loop_
_entity.id
_entity.type
_entity.pdbx_description
1 polymer ?
#
loop_
_entity_poly.entity_id
_entity_poly.type
_entity_poly.pdbx_seq_one_letter_code
_entity_poly.pdbx_strand_id
1 'polypeptide(L)'
;MFGVAHFVHLATALSAVAAVMPLLPVATVALPAVAELVLVRGQPLAALALAALHIGAYTVCDDLIYREIEPTMPYILSLGVFGGMTYFRSPLQGVLLGPMLLALLSVAYTLHRDMVA
;
A
#
# COMPACT_ATOMS: atom_id res chain seq x y z
N MET A 1 16.99 21.44 16.75
CA MET A 1 16.44 20.07 16.83
C MET A 1 15.09 19.92 16.10
N PHE A 2 14.76 20.78 15.11
CA PHE A 2 13.48 20.78 14.37
C PHE A 2 13.61 20.23 12.95
N GLY A 3 13.96 18.95 12.79
CA GLY A 3 14.06 18.35 11.45
C GLY A 3 14.17 16.83 11.44
N VAL A 4 14.88 16.26 12.41
CA VAL A 4 15.27 14.83 12.48
C VAL A 4 14.18 13.90 13.08
N ALA A 5 12.98 14.42 13.29
CA ALA A 5 11.82 13.62 13.67
C ALA A 5 10.81 13.52 12.53
N HIS A 6 10.84 14.47 11.59
CA HIS A 6 9.83 14.56 10.55
C HIS A 6 10.03 13.53 9.44
N PHE A 7 11.28 13.15 9.12
CA PHE A 7 11.55 12.25 7.99
C PHE A 7 11.18 10.80 8.29
N VAL A 8 11.47 10.28 9.49
CA VAL A 8 10.92 8.98 9.94
C VAL A 8 9.39 8.99 9.91
N HIS A 9 8.73 10.01 10.47
CA HIS A 9 7.26 10.10 10.46
C HIS A 9 6.69 10.23 9.06
N LEU A 10 7.38 10.95 8.17
CA LEU A 10 7.03 11.08 6.77
C LEU A 10 7.18 9.74 6.03
N ALA A 11 8.26 8.99 6.28
CA ALA A 11 8.42 7.65 5.73
C ALA A 11 7.34 6.69 6.25
N THR A 12 6.97 6.77 7.53
CA THR A 12 5.86 5.99 8.10
C THR A 12 4.52 6.36 7.45
N ALA A 13 4.24 7.66 7.29
CA ALA A 13 3.02 8.14 6.65
C ALA A 13 2.96 7.74 5.17
N LEU A 14 4.06 7.90 4.42
CA LEU A 14 4.15 7.41 3.05
C LEU A 14 3.99 5.89 2.99
N SER A 15 4.49 5.14 3.98
CA SER A 15 4.38 3.68 3.98
C SER A 15 2.94 3.25 4.21
N ALA A 16 2.20 3.97 5.06
CA ALA A 16 0.77 3.73 5.25
C ALA A 16 -0.02 4.06 3.97
N VAL A 17 0.31 5.16 3.29
CA VAL A 17 -0.33 5.53 2.02
C VAL A 17 0.03 4.53 0.91
N ALA A 18 1.29 4.11 0.81
CA ALA A 18 1.74 3.14 -0.18
C ALA A 18 1.11 1.74 0.03
N ALA A 19 0.80 1.39 1.28
CA ALA A 19 0.09 0.15 1.61
C ALA A 19 -1.37 0.18 1.17
N VAL A 20 -2.03 1.35 1.24
CA VAL A 20 -3.43 1.51 0.79
C VAL A 20 -3.51 1.76 -0.72
N MET A 21 -2.56 2.51 -1.27
CA MET A 21 -2.47 2.88 -2.68
C MET A 21 -1.06 2.59 -3.22
N PRO A 22 -0.87 1.57 -4.07
CA PRO A 22 0.41 1.20 -4.68
C PRO A 22 0.76 2.19 -5.82
N LEU A 23 0.87 3.48 -5.49
CA LEU A 23 1.27 4.55 -6.42
C LEU A 23 2.80 4.58 -6.64
N LEU A 24 3.56 4.14 -5.65
CA LEU A 24 5.02 4.11 -5.64
C LEU A 24 5.50 2.71 -5.22
N PRO A 25 6.67 2.25 -5.71
CA PRO A 25 7.25 1.00 -5.25
C PRO A 25 7.49 1.06 -3.74
N VAL A 26 6.97 0.09 -2.99
CA VAL A 26 7.04 0.06 -1.51
C VAL A 26 8.49 0.15 -1.01
N ALA A 27 9.45 -0.36 -1.78
CA ALA A 27 10.88 -0.24 -1.50
C ALA A 27 11.41 1.20 -1.49
N THR A 28 10.82 2.11 -2.27
CA THR A 28 11.27 3.52 -2.36
C THR A 28 10.88 4.35 -1.14
N VAL A 29 9.87 3.92 -0.39
CA VAL A 29 9.34 4.63 0.78
C VAL A 29 10.30 4.60 1.97
N ALA A 30 11.15 3.58 2.06
CA ALA A 30 12.15 3.46 3.13
C ALA A 30 13.39 4.34 2.91
N LEU A 31 13.64 4.82 1.67
CA LEU A 31 14.81 5.63 1.33
C LEU A 31 14.99 6.87 2.22
N PRO A 32 13.97 7.73 2.46
CA PRO A 32 14.13 8.89 3.33
C PRO A 32 14.47 8.52 4.78
N ALA A 33 13.90 7.43 5.31
CA ALA A 33 14.19 6.96 6.67
C ALA A 33 15.61 6.40 6.80
N VAL A 34 16.05 5.62 5.81
CA VAL A 34 17.41 5.04 5.77
C VAL A 34 18.45 6.14 5.60
N ALA A 35 18.21 7.11 4.71
CA ALA A 35 19.10 8.25 4.50
C ALA A 35 19.27 9.06 5.79
N GLU A 36 18.19 9.30 6.54
CA GLU A 36 18.26 10.01 7.82
C GLU A 36 19.08 9.25 8.88
N LEU A 37 18.86 7.94 9.04
CA LEU A 37 19.59 7.15 10.04
C LEU A 37 21.10 7.07 9.75
N VAL A 38 21.48 6.97 8.47
CA VAL A 38 22.88 6.87 8.05
C VAL A 38 23.57 8.24 8.07
N LEU A 39 22.99 9.26 7.43
CA LEU A 39 23.65 10.56 7.23
C LEU A 39 23.50 11.52 8.42
N VAL A 40 22.39 11.45 9.16
CA VAL A 40 22.08 12.43 10.22
C VAL A 40 22.35 11.86 11.61
N ARG A 41 21.97 10.60 11.87
CA ARG A 41 22.15 9.97 13.18
C ARG A 41 23.44 9.17 13.33
N GLY A 42 24.13 8.85 12.23
CA GLY A 42 25.34 8.03 12.27
C GLY A 42 25.10 6.63 12.84
N GLN A 43 23.87 6.10 12.72
CA GLN A 43 23.45 4.80 13.26
C GLN A 43 23.21 3.80 12.11
N PRO A 44 24.26 3.30 11.45
CA PRO A 44 24.13 2.44 10.27
C PRO A 44 23.49 1.09 10.59
N LEU A 45 23.68 0.56 11.81
CA LEU A 45 23.10 -0.70 12.23
C LEU A 45 21.57 -0.64 12.31
N ALA A 46 21.02 0.46 12.83
CA ALA A 46 19.58 0.67 12.89
C ALA A 46 19.00 0.92 11.49
N ALA A 47 19.75 1.55 10.58
CA ALA A 47 19.34 1.72 9.19
C ALA A 47 19.24 0.38 8.46
N LEU A 48 20.24 -0.50 8.65
CA LEU A 48 20.25 -1.85 8.11
C LEU A 48 19.10 -2.70 8.66
N ALA A 49 18.85 -2.64 9.97
CA ALA A 49 17.74 -3.36 10.59
C ALA A 49 16.38 -2.89 10.03
N LEU A 50 16.20 -1.57 9.86
CA LEU A 50 14.98 -0.99 9.29
C LEU A 50 14.80 -1.40 7.82
N ALA A 51 15.85 -1.34 7.01
CA ALA A 51 15.81 -1.77 5.61
C ALA A 51 15.51 -3.28 5.48
N ALA A 52 16.15 -4.11 6.30
CA ALA A 52 15.92 -5.55 6.31
C ALA A 52 14.48 -5.91 6.72
N LEU A 53 13.93 -5.23 7.73
CA LEU A 53 12.54 -5.42 8.15
C LEU A 53 11.56 -4.97 7.06
N HIS A 54 11.82 -3.84 6.42
CA HIS A 54 10.97 -3.30 5.35
C HIS A 54 10.94 -4.19 4.12
N ILE A 55 12.11 -4.68 3.68
CA ILE A 55 12.22 -5.63 2.57
C ILE A 55 11.58 -6.98 2.94
N GLY A 56 11.84 -7.49 4.15
CA GLY A 56 11.25 -8.74 4.62
C GLY A 56 9.73 -8.69 4.66
N ALA A 57 9.15 -7.60 5.17
CA ALA A 57 7.70 -7.40 5.17
C ALA A 57 7.12 -7.31 3.76
N TYR A 58 7.80 -6.60 2.85
CA TYR A 58 7.41 -6.51 1.43
C TYR A 58 7.35 -7.89 0.77
N THR A 59 8.41 -8.70 0.90
CA THR A 59 8.47 -10.01 0.24
C THR A 59 7.47 -11.02 0.79
N VAL A 60 7.26 -11.05 2.11
CA VAL A 60 6.36 -12.04 2.73
C VAL A 60 4.89 -11.72 2.44
N CYS A 61 4.51 -10.44 2.48
CA CYS A 61 3.13 -10.03 2.24
C CYS A 61 2.74 -10.17 0.76
N ASP A 62 3.60 -9.76 -0.16
CA ASP A 62 3.29 -9.82 -1.60
C ASP A 62 3.16 -11.28 -2.08
N ASP A 63 4.05 -12.18 -1.66
CA ASP A 63 3.99 -13.59 -2.07
C ASP A 63 2.70 -14.28 -1.59
N LEU A 64 2.17 -13.91 -0.42
CA LEU A 64 0.92 -14.49 0.09
C LEU A 64 -0.30 -13.94 -0.64
N ILE A 65 -0.33 -12.63 -0.91
CA ILE A 65 -1.49 -11.97 -1.52
C ILE A 65 -1.60 -12.27 -3.02
N TYR A 66 -0.49 -12.21 -3.76
CA TYR A 66 -0.51 -12.44 -5.22
C TYR A 66 -0.68 -13.92 -5.61
N ARG A 67 -0.56 -14.86 -4.66
CA ARG A 67 -0.88 -16.29 -4.92
C ARG A 67 -2.37 -16.58 -4.96
N GLU A 68 -3.18 -15.77 -4.28
CA GLU A 68 -4.64 -15.96 -4.19
C GLU A 68 -5.42 -15.03 -5.12
N ILE A 69 -4.82 -13.95 -5.61
CA ILE A 69 -5.48 -12.95 -6.45
C ILE A 69 -4.92 -13.02 -7.87
N GLU A 70 -5.75 -13.38 -8.86
CA GLU A 70 -5.42 -13.25 -10.28
C GLU A 70 -5.03 -11.79 -10.59
N PRO A 71 -4.03 -11.55 -11.46
CA PRO A 71 -3.44 -10.23 -11.66
C PRO A 71 -4.43 -9.26 -12.31
N THR A 72 -5.31 -8.69 -11.49
CA THR A 72 -6.03 -7.45 -11.78
C THR A 72 -5.03 -6.31 -11.66
N MET A 73 -5.19 -5.22 -12.41
CA MET A 73 -4.33 -4.05 -12.25
C MET A 73 -4.33 -3.62 -10.76
N PRO A 74 -3.17 -3.61 -10.06
CA PRO A 74 -3.08 -3.33 -8.62
C PRO A 74 -3.74 -2.01 -8.21
N TYR A 75 -3.80 -1.07 -9.15
CA TYR A 75 -4.48 0.20 -9.02
C TYR A 75 -6.00 0.08 -8.79
N ILE A 76 -6.69 -0.83 -9.47
CA ILE A 76 -8.15 -0.96 -9.37
C ILE A 76 -8.52 -1.55 -8.00
N LEU A 77 -7.78 -2.57 -7.55
CA LEU A 77 -7.95 -3.18 -6.24
C LEU A 77 -7.82 -2.13 -5.12
N SER A 78 -6.72 -1.39 -5.15
CA SER A 78 -6.42 -0.34 -4.16
C SER A 78 -7.40 0.83 -4.22
N LEU A 79 -7.88 1.21 -5.41
CA LEU A 79 -8.95 2.19 -5.55
C LEU A 79 -10.26 1.70 -4.90
N GLY A 80 -10.55 0.40 -4.97
CA GLY A 80 -11.67 -0.23 -4.27
C GLY A 80 -11.51 -0.17 -2.76
N VAL A 81 -10.33 -0.52 -2.27
CA VAL A 81 -10.00 -0.44 -0.83
C VAL A 81 -10.15 1.00 -0.34
N PHE A 82 -9.54 1.97 -1.03
CA PHE A 82 -9.60 3.38 -0.67
C PHE A 82 -11.02 3.96 -0.74
N GLY A 83 -11.75 3.65 -1.82
CA GLY A 83 -13.15 4.04 -1.98
C GLY A 83 -14.04 3.47 -0.88
N GLY A 84 -13.83 2.22 -0.50
CA GLY A 84 -14.53 1.60 0.62
C GLY A 84 -14.19 2.25 1.96
N MET A 85 -12.91 2.48 2.26
CA MET A 85 -12.48 3.13 3.51
C MET A 85 -13.06 4.53 3.70
N THR A 86 -13.25 5.28 2.61
CA THR A 86 -13.77 6.66 2.66
C THR A 86 -15.29 6.73 2.71
N TYR A 87 -15.99 5.76 2.11
CA TYR A 87 -17.46 5.77 2.03
C TYR A 87 -18.14 5.13 3.25
N PHE A 88 -17.59 4.02 3.77
CA PHE A 88 -18.20 3.31 4.89
C PHE A 88 -17.82 3.96 6.23
N ARG A 89 -18.78 3.99 7.18
CA ARG A 89 -18.57 4.55 8.51
C ARG A 89 -17.47 3.83 9.32
N SER A 90 -17.29 2.54 9.06
CA SER A 90 -16.19 1.75 9.61
C SER A 90 -15.15 1.51 8.52
N PRO A 91 -13.91 2.02 8.67
CA PRO A 91 -12.84 1.81 7.68
C PRO A 91 -12.54 0.34 7.44
N LEU A 92 -12.63 -0.49 8.50
CA LEU A 92 -12.39 -1.93 8.41
C LEU A 92 -13.42 -2.64 7.54
N GLN A 93 -14.71 -2.29 7.68
CA GLN A 93 -15.75 -2.79 6.76
C GLN A 93 -15.52 -2.25 5.36
N GLY A 94 -15.11 -1.00 5.23
CA GLY A 94 -14.81 -0.36 3.96
C GLY A 94 -13.73 -1.07 3.15
N VAL A 95 -12.62 -1.45 3.79
CA VAL A 95 -11.52 -2.21 3.16
C VAL A 95 -12.02 -3.51 2.52
N LEU A 96 -12.96 -4.21 3.17
CA LEU A 96 -13.49 -5.48 2.67
C LEU A 96 -14.58 -5.27 1.62
N LEU A 97 -15.54 -4.39 1.89
CA LEU A 97 -16.71 -4.18 1.03
C LEU A 97 -16.36 -3.41 -0.26
N GLY A 98 -15.37 -2.52 -0.22
CA GLY A 98 -14.95 -1.72 -1.37
C GLY A 98 -14.55 -2.58 -2.59
N PRO A 99 -13.57 -3.50 -2.46
CA PRO A 99 -13.21 -4.44 -3.51
C PRO A 99 -14.36 -5.35 -3.95
N MET A 100 -15.21 -5.80 -3.03
CA MET A 100 -16.38 -6.63 -3.40
C MET A 100 -17.38 -5.86 -4.28
N LEU A 101 -17.64 -4.58 -3.98
CA LEU A 101 -18.51 -3.73 -4.78
C LEU A 101 -17.89 -3.43 -6.16
N LEU A 102 -16.58 -3.17 -6.22
CA LEU A 102 -15.89 -3.01 -7.52
C LEU A 102 -15.96 -4.28 -8.37
N ALA A 103 -15.76 -5.45 -7.75
CA ALA A 103 -15.89 -6.73 -8.45
C ALA A 103 -17.30 -6.93 -9.01
N LEU A 104 -18.35 -6.65 -8.21
CA LEU A 104 -19.73 -6.74 -8.66
C LEU A 104 -20.03 -5.80 -9.83
N LEU A 105 -19.56 -4.55 -9.74
CA LEU A 105 -19.74 -3.56 -10.80
C LEU A 105 -19.00 -3.96 -12.08
N SER A 106 -17.79 -4.52 -11.96
CA SER A 106 -17.00 -5.00 -13.10
C SER A 106 -17.70 -6.15 -13.83
N VAL A 107 -18.25 -7.12 -13.09
CA VAL A 107 -19.05 -8.21 -13.65
C VAL A 107 -20.32 -7.67 -14.32
N ALA A 108 -21.05 -6.78 -13.65
CA ALA A 108 -22.27 -6.17 -14.21
C ALA A 108 -22.00 -5.39 -15.50
N TYR A 109 -20.90 -4.63 -15.55
CA TYR A 109 -20.46 -3.90 -16.74
C TYR A 109 -20.12 -4.85 -17.89
N THR A 110 -19.40 -5.93 -17.59
CA THR A 110 -19.04 -6.96 -18.59
C THR A 110 -20.29 -7.61 -19.19
N LEU A 111 -21.24 -8.03 -18.34
CA LEU A 111 -22.51 -8.62 -18.79
C LEU A 111 -23.33 -7.64 -19.64
N HIS A 112 -23.43 -6.37 -19.23
CA HIS A 112 -24.16 -5.38 -20.00
C HIS A 112 -23.53 -5.14 -21.38
N ARG A 113 -22.19 -5.06 -21.43
CA ARG A 113 -21.44 -4.92 -22.68
C ARG A 113 -21.70 -6.10 -23.62
N ASP A 114 -21.72 -7.32 -23.10
CA ASP A 114 -21.92 -8.54 -23.90
C ASP A 114 -23.37 -8.72 -24.36
N MET A 115 -24.35 -8.13 -23.67
CA MET A 115 -25.76 -8.13 -24.10
C MET A 115 -26.08 -7.08 -25.18
N VAL A 116 -25.32 -5.98 -25.24
CA VAL A 116 -25.55 -4.86 -26.16
C VAL A 116 -24.69 -4.96 -27.44
N ALA A 117 -23.63 -5.78 -27.41
CA ALA A 117 -22.78 -6.11 -28.55
C ALA A 117 -23.40 -7.19 -29.45
#